data_AF-A0A7V8YZN0-F1
#
_entry.id   AF-A0A7V8YZN0-F1
#
_cell.length_a   1.000
_cell.length_b   1.000
_cell.length_c   1.000
_cell.angle_alpha   90.00
_cell.angle_beta   90.00
_cell.angle_gamma   90.00
#
_symmetry.space_group_name_H-M   'P 1'
#
loop_
_entity.id
_entity.type
_entity.pdbx_description
1 polymer ?
#
loop_
_entity_poly.entity_id
_entity_poly.type
_entity_poly.pdbx_seq_one_letter_code
_entity_poly.pdbx_strand_id
1 'polypeptide(L)' 'MPNNDMGNPKNITNKTFEEAAEAMEQSVKESKQNALELLEKVLAVKEESKDKNWKP' A
#
# COMPACT_ATOMS: atom_id res chain seq x y z
N MET A 1 -2.30 -6.92 23.27
CA MET A 1 -2.75 -7.27 21.91
C MET A 1 -2.26 -6.18 20.97
N PRO A 2 -1.64 -6.49 19.84
CA PRO A 2 -1.22 -5.43 18.91
C PRO A 2 -2.49 -4.79 18.33
N ASN A 3 -2.59 -3.47 18.47
CA ASN A 3 -3.73 -2.71 17.96
C ASN A 3 -3.81 -2.91 16.45
N ASN A 4 -4.91 -3.52 16.00
CA ASN A 4 -5.14 -3.93 14.61
C ASN A 4 -5.50 -2.76 13.68
N ASP A 5 -4.99 -1.57 13.99
CA ASP A 5 -5.43 -0.29 13.41
C ASP A 5 -4.49 0.20 12.30
N MET A 6 -3.44 -0.57 11.98
CA MET A 6 -2.47 -0.28 10.92
C MET A 6 -3.06 -0.32 9.50
N GLY A 7 -4.28 -0.88 9.32
CA GLY A 7 -4.97 -0.95 8.04
C GLY A 7 -6.04 0.12 7.81
N ASN A 8 -6.29 0.99 8.79
CA ASN A 8 -7.29 2.05 8.66
C ASN A 8 -6.71 3.20 7.81
N PRO A 9 -7.38 3.66 6.73
CA PRO A 9 -6.88 4.75 5.90
C PRO A 9 -6.58 6.04 6.68
N LYS A 10 -7.30 6.28 7.78
CA LYS A 10 -7.08 7.43 8.67
C LYS A 10 -5.78 7.35 9.48
N ASN A 11 -5.20 6.16 9.60
CA ASN A 11 -3.99 5.89 10.37
C ASN A 11 -2.73 5.79 9.51
N ILE A 12 -2.87 5.82 8.17
CA ILE A 12 -1.73 5.93 7.26
C ILE A 12 -1.23 7.39 7.35
N THR A 13 -0.29 7.62 8.26
CA THR A 13 0.35 8.91 8.49
C THR A 13 1.81 8.83 8.07
N ASN A 14 2.53 9.96 8.03
CA ASN A 14 3.98 9.95 7.79
C ASN A 14 4.73 9.03 8.76
N LYS A 15 4.24 8.90 10.00
CA LYS A 15 4.78 8.00 11.02
C LYS A 15 4.72 6.52 10.62
N THR A 16 3.67 6.12 9.90
CA THR A 16 3.53 4.75 9.37
C THR A 16 4.62 4.43 8.36
N PHE A 17 5.01 5.41 7.54
CA PHE A 17 6.12 5.25 6.60
C PHE A 17 7.49 5.28 7.28
N GLU A 18 7.63 6.01 8.39
CA GLU A 18 8.85 6.01 9.20
C GLU A 18 9.07 4.65 9.88
N GLU A 19 8.03 4.11 10.53
CA GLU A 19 8.08 2.79 11.16
C GLU A 19 8.28 1.67 10.11
N ALA A 20 7.62 1.76 8.95
CA ALA A 20 7.82 0.82 7.85
C ALA A 20 9.24 0.91 7.28
N ALA A 21 9.77 2.12 7.10
CA ALA A 21 11.12 2.34 6.61
C ALA A 21 12.17 1.78 7.58
N GLU A 22 12.00 2.00 8.88
CA GLU A 22 12.87 1.43 9.92
C GLU A 22 12.82 -0.10 9.91
N ALA A 23 11.62 -0.70 9.87
CA ALA A 23 11.46 -2.15 9.83
C ALA A 23 12.02 -2.80 8.54
N MET A 24 12.05 -2.05 7.45
CA MET A 24 12.53 -2.49 6.14
C MET A 24 13.98 -2.10 5.87
N GLU A 25 14.67 -1.46 6.82
CA GLU A 25 16.03 -0.89 6.66
C GLU A 25 16.16 0.01 5.42
N GLN A 26 15.10 0.75 5.10
CA GLN A 26 14.99 1.64 3.94
C GLN A 26 14.84 3.09 4.38
N SER A 27 15.02 4.03 3.46
CA SER A 27 14.63 5.42 3.73
C SER A 27 13.11 5.59 3.69
N VAL A 28 12.59 6.58 4.43
CA VAL A 28 11.16 6.96 4.39
C VAL A 28 10.71 7.29 2.96
N LYS A 29 11.61 7.88 2.16
CA LYS A 29 11.36 8.19 0.76
C LYS A 29 11.18 6.92 -0.08
N GLU A 30 12.05 5.94 0.09
CA GLU A 30 11.95 4.65 -0.62
C GLU A 30 10.70 3.88 -0.20
N SER A 31 10.36 3.85 1.09
CA SER A 31 9.12 3.20 1.55
C SER A 31 7.87 3.83 0.94
N LYS A 32 7.83 5.16 0.79
CA LYS A 32 6.73 5.85 0.09
C LYS A 32 6.67 5.50 -1.39
N GLN A 33 7.81 5.43 -2.08
CA GLN A 33 7.87 5.06 -3.50
C GLN A 33 7.45 3.61 -3.71
N ASN A 34 7.94 2.68 -2.89
CA ASN A 34 7.61 1.27 -2.94
C ASN A 34 6.10 1.04 -2.69
N ALA A 35 5.52 1.77 -1.72
CA ALA A 35 4.09 1.71 -1.45
C ALA A 35 3.25 2.22 -2.64
N LEU A 36 3.69 3.29 -3.31
CA LEU A 36 3.03 3.82 -4.50
C LEU A 36 3.09 2.83 -5.66
N GLU A 37 4.25 2.24 -5.94
CA GLU A 37 4.42 1.26 -7.01
C GLU A 37 3.56 0.01 -6.79
N LEU A 38 3.48 -0.47 -5.55
CA LEU A 38 2.60 -1.59 -5.20
C LEU A 38 1.12 -1.24 -5.41
N LEU A 39 0.71 -0.03 -5.03
CA LEU A 39 -0.66 0.45 -5.24
C LEU A 39 -1.00 0.51 -6.73
N GLU A 40 -0.11 1.06 -7.56
CA GLU A 40 -0.29 1.13 -9.01
C GLU A 40 -0.42 -0.26 -9.64
N LYS A 41 0.45 -1.21 -9.25
CA LYS A 41 0.36 -2.61 -9.72
C LYS A 41 -0.97 -3.25 -9.35
N VAL A 42 -1.42 -3.07 -8.10
CA VAL A 42 -2.72 -3.62 -7.64
C VAL A 42 -3.89 -3.00 -8.40
N LEU A 43 -3.85 -1.70 -8.67
CA LEU A 43 -4.90 -1.02 -9.44
C LEU A 43 -4.91 -1.48 -10.90
N ALA A 44 -3.74 -1.57 -11.55
CA ALA A 44 -3.62 -2.06 -12.92
C ALA A 44 -4.14 -3.51 -13.06
N VAL A 45 -3.77 -4.40 -12.13
CA VAL A 45 -4.29 -5.77 -12.08
C VAL A 45 -5.80 -5.79 -11.88
N LYS A 46 -6.34 -4.89 -11.05
CA LYS A 46 -7.79 -4.79 -10.80
C LYS A 46 -8.56 -4.29 -12.03
N GLU A 47 -7.98 -3.41 -12.84
CA GLU A 47 -8.58 -2.99 -14.11
C GLU A 47 -8.59 -4.16 -15.11
N GLU A 48 -7.47 -4.86 -15.30
CA GLU A 48 -7.43 -6.06 -16.16
C GLU A 48 -8.41 -7.15 -15.71
N SER A 49 -8.66 -7.27 -14.40
CA SER A 49 -9.57 -8.25 -13.83
C SER A 49 -11.05 -7.89 -14.07
N LYS A 50 -11.38 -6.60 -14.15
CA LYS A 50 -12.75 -6.14 -14.46
C LYS A 50 -13.10 -6.33 -15.93
N ASP A 51 -12.13 -6.11 -16.82
CA ASP A 51 -12.33 -6.25 -18.27
C ASP A 51 -12.48 -7.72 -18.70
N LYS A 52 -11.87 -8.66 -17.98
CA LYS A 52 -11.92 -10.11 -18.32
C LYS A 52 -13.21 -10.82 -17.84
N ASN A 53 -14.04 -10.17 -17.03
CA ASN A 53 -15.23 -10.80 -16.41
C ASN A 53 -16.58 -10.13 -16.72
N TRP A 54 -16.64 -9.21 -17.70
CA TRP A 54 -17.93 -8.68 -18.18
C TRP A 54 -18.58 -9.64 -19.19
N LYS A 55 -19.67 -10.28 -18.79
CA LYS A 55 -20.71 -10.81 -19.70
C LYS A 55 -22.03 -10.10 -19.39
N PRO A 56 -22.73 -9.52 -20.38
CA PRO A 56 -24.08 -8.98 -20.20
C PRO A 56 -25.10 -10.09 -19.88
#